data_AF-A0A7J5EK10-F1
#
_entry.id   AF-A0A7J5EK10-F1
#
_cell.length_a   1.000
_cell.length_b   1.000
_cell.length_c   1.000
_cell.angle_alpha   90.00
_cell.angle_beta   90.00
_cell.angle_gamma   90.00
#
_symmetry.space_group_name_H-M   'P 1'
#
loop_
_entity.id
_entity.type
_entity.pdbx_description
1 polymer ?
#
loop_
_entity_poly.entity_id
_entity_poly.type
_entity_poly.pdbx_seq_one_letter_code
_entity_poly.pdbx_strand_id
1 'polypeptide(L)'
;MKTNHVILSAAIIHAFVAVGCGTQAAAPAAEERKESVAARGAGHPADELADLDPRKPVPLQPMMAWHQKQNMMEHLVAIQRITDGLAREDWDEIATAASLIESSPQMQQMCQHMGAGADGFTELALDFHRRADAIGQAARARDGVAVLGATANTLQACTGCHAAYRQEVVDAATYQARTGRAHDPAAMHGGH
;
A
#
# COMPACT_ATOMS: atom_id res chain seq x y z
N MET A 1 -35.47 15.99 -41.38
CA MET A 1 -36.88 15.56 -41.28
C MET A 1 -37.10 14.92 -39.91
N LYS A 2 -38.09 15.44 -39.18
CA LYS A 2 -38.77 14.93 -37.96
C LYS A 2 -38.03 15.00 -36.60
N THR A 3 -38.34 16.12 -35.94
CA THR A 3 -38.54 16.36 -34.50
C THR A 3 -39.52 15.42 -33.80
N ASN A 4 -39.39 15.28 -32.46
CA ASN A 4 -40.45 15.33 -31.41
C ASN A 4 -39.77 15.04 -30.05
N HIS A 5 -39.62 15.94 -29.06
CA HIS A 5 -40.53 16.72 -28.19
C HIS A 5 -41.28 15.95 -27.09
N VAL A 6 -41.42 16.66 -25.95
CA VAL A 6 -42.32 16.50 -24.77
C VAL A 6 -41.68 15.75 -23.57
N ILE A 7 -41.16 16.41 -22.52
CA ILE A 7 -41.77 17.21 -21.40
C ILE A 7 -42.71 16.38 -20.50
N LEU A 8 -42.36 16.19 -19.22
CA LEU A 8 -43.34 16.32 -18.13
C LEU A 8 -42.67 16.61 -16.78
N SER A 9 -42.91 17.82 -16.29
CA SER A 9 -42.71 18.26 -14.91
C SER A 9 -43.78 17.67 -14.00
N ALA A 10 -43.44 17.32 -12.76
CA ALA A 10 -44.42 17.24 -11.67
C ALA A 10 -43.77 17.64 -10.35
N ALA A 11 -43.99 18.90 -9.97
CA ALA A 11 -43.84 19.39 -8.61
C ALA A 11 -45.05 18.89 -7.79
N ILE A 12 -44.82 18.34 -6.61
CA ILE A 12 -45.89 18.06 -5.64
C ILE A 12 -45.66 18.89 -4.39
N ILE A 13 -46.73 19.59 -4.05
CA ILE A 13 -46.87 20.65 -3.06
C ILE A 13 -47.11 20.05 -1.66
N HIS A 14 -46.56 20.76 -0.67
CA HIS A 14 -46.72 20.69 0.78
C HIS A 14 -48.04 20.13 1.33
N ALA A 15 -47.94 19.38 2.43
CA ALA A 15 -48.96 19.31 3.46
C ALA A 15 -48.32 19.39 4.85
N PHE A 16 -48.44 20.56 5.48
CA PHE A 16 -48.22 20.81 6.89
C PHE A 16 -49.46 20.32 7.65
N VAL A 17 -49.30 19.43 8.62
CA VAL A 17 -50.34 19.11 9.60
C VAL A 17 -49.76 19.32 10.99
N ALA A 18 -50.19 20.40 11.62
CA ALA A 18 -50.13 20.60 13.06
C ALA A 18 -51.46 20.16 13.65
N VAL A 19 -51.42 19.51 14.83
CA VAL A 19 -52.34 19.67 15.98
C VAL A 19 -52.16 18.47 16.90
N GLY A 20 -51.97 18.74 18.20
CA GLY A 20 -52.07 17.73 19.25
C GLY A 20 -51.39 18.13 20.55
N CYS A 21 -52.01 19.03 21.31
CA CYS A 21 -51.65 19.33 22.69
C CYS A 21 -51.89 18.07 23.54
N GLY A 22 -50.82 17.45 24.01
CA GLY A 22 -50.83 16.28 24.89
C GLY A 22 -50.02 16.59 26.15
N THR A 23 -50.65 16.40 27.30
CA THR A 23 -50.14 16.60 28.66
C THR A 23 -48.75 16.01 28.87
N GLN A 24 -47.82 16.85 29.34
CA GLN A 24 -46.46 16.48 29.76
C GLN A 24 -46.54 15.52 30.96
N ALA A 25 -46.36 14.22 30.71
CA ALA A 25 -46.02 13.28 31.76
C ALA A 25 -44.56 13.54 32.18
N ALA A 26 -44.33 13.61 33.49
CA ALA A 26 -43.00 13.76 34.08
C ALA A 26 -42.06 12.67 33.55
N ALA A 27 -40.94 13.09 32.98
CA ALA A 27 -39.90 12.18 32.52
C ALA A 27 -39.41 11.33 33.70
N PRO A 28 -39.23 10.00 33.55
CA PRO A 28 -38.47 9.25 34.53
C PRO A 28 -37.05 9.81 34.55
N ALA A 29 -36.54 10.03 35.76
CA ALA A 29 -35.18 10.49 35.98
C ALA A 29 -34.23 9.65 35.12
N ALA A 30 -33.46 10.35 34.27
CA ALA A 30 -32.35 9.75 33.57
C ALA A 30 -31.37 9.23 34.63
N GLU A 31 -31.43 7.92 34.88
CA GLU A 31 -30.39 7.21 35.58
C GLU A 31 -29.12 7.39 34.74
N GLU A 32 -28.25 8.28 35.23
CA GLU A 32 -26.90 8.50 34.73
C GLU A 32 -26.23 7.12 34.60
N ARG A 33 -26.09 6.65 33.37
CA ARG A 33 -25.22 5.52 33.05
C ARG A 33 -23.78 6.03 33.14
N LYS A 34 -23.31 6.27 34.37
CA LYS A 34 -21.90 6.44 34.68
C LYS A 34 -21.29 5.07 34.99
N GLU A 35 -20.14 4.87 34.37
CA GLU A 35 -19.13 3.82 34.53
C GLU A 35 -19.39 2.43 33.89
N SER A 36 -18.48 1.87 33.08
CA SER A 36 -17.10 2.25 32.76
C SER A 36 -16.72 1.96 31.30
N VAL A 37 -16.21 2.98 30.61
CA VAL A 37 -15.32 2.83 29.44
C VAL A 37 -13.85 2.72 29.90
N ALA A 38 -13.60 2.77 31.21
CA ALA A 38 -12.30 2.50 31.79
C ALA A 38 -12.16 1.00 32.11
N ALA A 39 -11.71 0.21 31.12
CA ALA A 39 -10.95 -1.05 31.30
C ALA A 39 -10.62 -1.80 29.98
N ARG A 40 -10.71 -1.16 28.81
CA ARG A 40 -9.85 -1.54 27.68
C ARG A 40 -8.81 -0.43 27.60
N GLY A 41 -7.56 -0.71 28.00
CA GLY A 41 -6.49 0.27 27.85
C GLY A 41 -6.54 0.77 26.41
N ALA A 42 -6.68 2.09 26.22
CA ALA A 42 -6.58 2.66 24.90
C ALA A 42 -5.22 2.23 24.36
N GLY A 43 -5.22 1.39 23.30
CA GLY A 43 -4.01 0.92 22.67
C GLY A 43 -3.13 2.10 22.27
N HIS A 44 -1.84 1.86 22.02
CA HIS A 44 -1.01 2.90 21.47
C HIS A 44 -1.65 3.37 20.14
N PRO A 45 -1.70 4.68 19.81
CA PRO A 45 -2.39 5.14 18.59
C PRO A 45 -1.94 4.46 17.30
N ALA A 46 -0.69 3.98 17.26
CA ALA A 46 -0.19 3.18 16.13
C ALA A 46 -0.85 1.80 16.02
N ASP A 47 -1.20 1.18 17.15
CA ASP A 47 -1.88 -0.11 17.20
C ASP A 47 -3.32 0.04 16.73
N GLU A 48 -4.01 1.09 17.19
CA GLU A 48 -5.37 1.42 16.71
C GLU A 48 -5.41 1.65 15.20
N LEU A 49 -4.43 2.39 14.66
CA LEU A 49 -4.31 2.57 13.20
C LEU A 49 -4.04 1.24 12.48
N ALA A 50 -3.22 0.36 13.06
CA ALA A 50 -2.90 -0.93 12.47
C ALA A 50 -4.11 -1.89 12.45
N ASP A 51 -5.01 -1.80 13.44
CA ASP A 51 -6.25 -2.58 13.51
C ASP A 51 -7.29 -2.15 12.46
N LEU A 52 -7.26 -0.87 12.06
CA LEU A 52 -8.13 -0.33 11.00
C LEU A 52 -7.66 -0.68 9.58
N ASP A 53 -6.42 -1.15 9.42
CA ASP A 53 -5.81 -1.41 8.12
C ASP A 53 -6.07 -2.85 7.63
N PRO A 54 -6.90 -3.06 6.60
CA PRO A 54 -7.33 -4.39 6.16
C PRO A 54 -6.25 -5.16 5.39
N ARG A 55 -5.09 -4.55 5.13
CA ARG A 55 -4.02 -5.18 4.36
C ARG A 55 -3.43 -6.37 5.12
N LYS A 56 -2.63 -7.20 4.46
CA LYS A 56 -1.87 -8.26 5.14
C LYS A 56 -0.60 -7.66 5.74
N PRO A 57 -0.31 -7.90 7.03
CA PRO A 57 0.94 -7.44 7.61
C PRO A 57 2.12 -8.25 7.10
N VAL A 58 3.23 -7.57 6.84
CA VAL A 58 4.54 -8.17 6.57
C VAL A 58 5.39 -7.95 7.81
N PRO A 59 5.63 -8.99 8.63
CA PRO A 59 6.40 -8.85 9.86
C PRO A 59 7.87 -8.60 9.51
N LEU A 60 8.39 -7.44 9.89
CA LEU A 60 9.77 -7.04 9.64
C LEU A 60 10.41 -6.52 10.91
N GLN A 61 11.68 -6.87 11.13
CA GLN A 61 12.47 -6.20 12.16
C GLN A 61 12.73 -4.72 11.77
N PRO A 62 13.02 -3.81 12.73
CA PRO A 62 13.16 -2.38 12.44
C PRO A 62 14.12 -2.05 11.29
N MET A 63 15.31 -2.66 11.26
CA MET A 63 16.28 -2.45 10.18
C MET A 63 15.83 -3.03 8.85
N MET A 64 15.11 -4.17 8.84
CA MET A 64 14.54 -4.74 7.63
C MET A 64 13.46 -3.84 7.05
N ALA A 65 12.56 -3.32 7.91
CA ALA A 65 11.51 -2.38 7.51
C ALA A 65 12.11 -1.09 6.94
N TRP A 66 13.17 -0.58 7.57
CA TRP A 66 13.89 0.60 7.08
C TRP A 66 14.53 0.36 5.71
N HIS A 67 15.30 -0.72 5.54
CA HIS A 67 15.91 -1.07 4.26
C HIS A 67 14.87 -1.24 3.15
N GLN A 68 13.77 -1.93 3.43
CA GLN A 68 12.69 -2.09 2.45
C GLN A 68 12.10 -0.73 2.03
N LYS A 69 11.93 0.22 2.96
CA LYS A 69 11.48 1.59 2.61
C LYS A 69 12.50 2.33 1.75
N GLN A 70 13.79 2.23 2.03
CA GLN A 70 14.83 2.83 1.20
C GLN A 70 14.77 2.28 -0.23
N ASN A 71 14.71 0.95 -0.38
CA ASN A 71 14.54 0.31 -1.68
C ASN A 71 13.29 0.84 -2.40
N MET A 72 12.13 0.91 -1.73
CA MET A 72 10.89 1.45 -2.31
C MET A 72 11.03 2.91 -2.79
N MET A 73 11.76 3.75 -2.07
CA MET A 73 12.05 5.12 -2.52
C MET A 73 13.01 5.16 -3.70
N GLU A 74 14.03 4.30 -3.72
CA GLU A 74 14.96 4.15 -4.84
C GLU A 74 14.25 3.63 -6.10
N HIS A 75 13.29 2.71 -5.96
CA HIS A 75 12.43 2.27 -7.06
C HIS A 75 11.68 3.45 -7.70
N LEU A 76 11.16 4.38 -6.89
CA LEU A 76 10.49 5.59 -7.40
C LEU A 76 11.45 6.52 -8.15
N VAL A 77 12.69 6.66 -7.65
CA VAL A 77 13.74 7.42 -8.35
C VAL A 77 14.04 6.81 -9.72
N ALA A 78 14.13 5.47 -9.81
CA ALA A 78 14.33 4.80 -11.09
C ALA A 78 13.17 5.07 -12.06
N ILE A 79 11.91 4.99 -11.60
CA ILE A 79 10.74 5.30 -12.43
C ILE A 79 10.76 6.76 -12.92
N GLN A 80 11.16 7.71 -12.07
CA GLN A 80 11.31 9.11 -12.46
C GLN A 80 12.33 9.26 -13.59
N ARG A 81 13.51 8.64 -13.44
CA ARG A 81 14.58 8.66 -14.45
C ARG A 81 14.16 8.01 -15.77
N ILE A 82 13.45 6.88 -15.71
CA ILE A 82 12.85 6.23 -16.89
C ILE A 82 11.87 7.17 -17.60
N THR A 83 11.05 7.90 -16.84
CA THR A 83 10.05 8.82 -17.40
C THR A 83 10.71 10.05 -18.06
N ASP A 84 11.75 10.61 -17.43
CA ASP A 84 12.54 11.70 -18.02
C ASP A 84 13.29 11.24 -19.29
N GLY A 85 13.94 10.08 -19.21
CA GLY A 85 14.61 9.46 -20.36
C GLY A 85 13.65 9.21 -21.53
N LEU A 86 12.42 8.75 -21.26
CA LEU A 86 11.36 8.62 -22.27
C LEU A 86 11.04 9.96 -22.96
N ALA A 87 10.93 11.05 -22.19
CA ALA A 87 10.62 12.36 -22.74
C ALA A 87 11.75 12.93 -23.63
N ARG A 88 12.98 12.45 -23.43
CA ARG A 88 14.18 12.87 -24.16
C ARG A 88 14.65 11.84 -25.20
N GLU A 89 13.98 10.70 -25.29
CA GLU A 89 14.43 9.53 -26.06
C GLU A 89 15.87 9.09 -25.70
N ASP A 90 16.25 9.22 -24.42
CA ASP A 90 17.55 8.82 -23.89
C ASP A 90 17.53 7.34 -23.50
N TRP A 91 17.72 6.47 -24.50
CA TRP A 91 17.62 5.02 -24.33
C TRP A 91 18.66 4.43 -23.37
N ASP A 92 19.85 5.02 -23.31
CA ASP A 92 20.93 4.56 -22.44
C ASP A 92 20.62 4.91 -20.97
N GLU A 93 20.06 6.11 -20.73
CA GLU A 93 19.58 6.50 -19.40
C GLU A 93 18.39 5.64 -18.95
N ILE A 94 17.44 5.35 -19.84
CA ILE A 94 16.31 4.45 -19.52
C ILE A 94 16.83 3.06 -19.11
N ALA A 95 17.76 2.48 -19.89
CA ALA A 95 18.32 1.17 -19.59
C ALA A 95 19.10 1.17 -18.27
N THR A 96 19.88 2.23 -18.02
CA THR A 96 20.64 2.41 -16.77
C THR A 96 19.70 2.53 -15.57
N ALA A 97 18.66 3.37 -15.65
CA ALA A 97 17.68 3.54 -14.60
C ALA A 97 16.89 2.25 -14.33
N ALA A 98 16.50 1.52 -15.38
CA ALA A 98 15.83 0.22 -15.25
C ALA A 98 16.69 -0.80 -14.49
N SER A 99 18.01 -0.87 -14.78
CA SER A 99 18.92 -1.83 -14.14
C SER A 99 18.98 -1.74 -12.61
N LEU A 100 18.61 -0.59 -12.03
CA LEU A 100 18.55 -0.40 -10.57
C LEU A 100 17.43 -1.23 -9.92
N ILE A 101 16.44 -1.64 -10.71
CA ILE A 101 15.20 -2.25 -10.25
C ILE A 101 14.90 -3.58 -10.97
N GLU A 102 15.81 -4.04 -11.82
CA GLU A 102 15.76 -5.34 -12.51
C GLU A 102 15.98 -6.51 -11.55
N SER A 103 15.66 -7.71 -12.03
CA SER A 103 15.86 -8.96 -11.31
C SER A 103 17.35 -9.25 -11.07
N SER A 104 17.70 -9.62 -9.83
CA SER A 104 19.03 -10.12 -9.51
C SER A 104 18.98 -11.23 -8.44
N PRO A 105 20.00 -12.10 -8.35
CA PRO A 105 20.08 -13.12 -7.29
C PRO A 105 20.07 -12.50 -5.89
N GLN A 106 20.77 -11.37 -5.71
CA GLN A 106 20.81 -10.63 -4.45
C GLN A 106 19.42 -10.12 -4.05
N MET A 107 18.71 -9.50 -5.00
CA MET A 107 17.33 -9.05 -4.79
C MET A 107 16.44 -10.24 -4.44
N GLN A 108 16.57 -11.37 -5.14
CA GLN A 108 15.72 -12.53 -4.90
C GLN A 108 15.87 -13.05 -3.46
N GLN A 109 17.10 -13.16 -2.96
CA GLN A 109 17.37 -13.53 -1.58
C GLN A 109 16.77 -12.53 -0.59
N MET A 110 16.89 -11.23 -0.89
CA MET A 110 16.32 -10.17 -0.06
C MET A 110 14.78 -10.27 0.00
N CYS A 111 14.09 -10.45 -1.13
CA CYS A 111 12.64 -10.61 -1.19
C CYS A 111 12.15 -11.88 -0.47
N GLN A 112 12.89 -12.98 -0.58
CA GLN A 112 12.61 -14.21 0.18
C GLN A 112 12.79 -14.02 1.68
N HIS A 113 13.82 -13.28 2.08
CA HIS A 113 14.07 -13.00 3.49
C HIS A 113 12.99 -12.09 4.08
N MET A 114 12.67 -10.98 3.41
CA MET A 114 11.64 -10.04 3.87
C MET A 114 10.23 -10.63 3.85
N GLY A 115 9.94 -11.57 2.95
CA GLY A 115 8.62 -12.20 2.83
C GLY A 115 8.38 -13.41 3.73
N ALA A 116 9.34 -13.83 4.56
CA ALA A 116 9.30 -15.10 5.29
C ALA A 116 8.15 -15.27 6.31
N GLY A 117 7.28 -14.26 6.49
CA GLY A 117 6.09 -14.31 7.34
C GLY A 117 4.84 -13.73 6.70
N ALA A 118 4.81 -13.59 5.37
CA ALA A 118 3.67 -13.02 4.65
C ALA A 118 3.40 -13.78 3.36
N ASP A 119 2.39 -14.66 3.40
CA ASP A 119 1.99 -15.47 2.25
C ASP A 119 1.68 -14.61 1.02
N GLY A 120 2.29 -14.95 -0.11
CA GLY A 120 2.14 -14.26 -1.39
C GLY A 120 2.99 -13.00 -1.56
N PHE A 121 3.64 -12.52 -0.49
CA PHE A 121 4.42 -11.27 -0.55
C PHE A 121 5.65 -11.43 -1.44
N THR A 122 6.41 -12.51 -1.26
CA THR A 122 7.63 -12.75 -2.04
C THR A 122 7.33 -12.88 -3.53
N GLU A 123 6.25 -13.56 -3.91
CA GLU A 123 5.82 -13.71 -5.29
C GLU A 123 5.53 -12.35 -5.92
N LEU A 124 4.80 -11.49 -5.22
CA LEU A 124 4.45 -10.16 -5.70
C LEU A 124 5.67 -9.24 -5.76
N ALA A 125 6.57 -9.32 -4.78
CA ALA A 125 7.83 -8.57 -4.77
C ALA A 125 8.73 -8.97 -5.95
N LEU A 126 8.85 -10.27 -6.23
CA LEU A 126 9.61 -10.76 -7.39
C LEU A 126 8.92 -10.45 -8.73
N ASP A 127 7.59 -10.36 -8.76
CA ASP A 127 6.84 -9.95 -9.95
C ASP A 127 7.15 -8.50 -10.35
N PHE A 128 7.32 -7.60 -9.39
CA PHE A 128 7.77 -6.22 -9.65
C PHE A 128 9.10 -6.20 -10.43
N HIS A 129 10.11 -6.90 -9.96
CA HIS A 129 11.44 -6.91 -10.59
C HIS A 129 11.42 -7.59 -11.97
N ARG A 130 10.66 -8.68 -12.13
CA ARG A 130 10.47 -9.33 -13.44
C ARG A 130 9.79 -8.43 -14.46
N ARG A 131 8.86 -7.57 -14.04
CA ARG A 131 8.25 -6.56 -14.92
C ARG A 131 9.24 -5.47 -15.29
N ALA A 132 10.10 -5.07 -14.36
CA ALA A 132 11.14 -4.08 -14.61
C ALA A 132 12.17 -4.55 -15.64
N ASP A 133 12.48 -5.86 -15.71
CA ASP A 133 13.35 -6.44 -16.75
C ASP A 133 12.88 -6.08 -18.18
N ALA A 134 11.56 -5.95 -18.39
CA ALA A 134 11.00 -5.60 -19.69
C ALA A 134 11.29 -4.14 -20.09
N ILE A 135 11.49 -3.23 -19.12
CA ILE A 135 11.82 -1.82 -19.38
C ILE A 135 13.20 -1.74 -20.02
N GLY A 136 14.21 -2.37 -19.42
CA GLY A 136 15.57 -2.39 -19.96
C GLY A 136 15.64 -3.08 -21.32
N GLN A 137 14.89 -4.15 -21.53
CA GLN A 137 14.78 -4.83 -22.83
C GLN A 137 14.19 -3.91 -23.91
N ALA A 138 13.08 -3.23 -23.62
CA ALA A 138 12.44 -2.30 -24.54
C ALA A 138 13.32 -1.07 -24.85
N ALA A 139 14.04 -0.57 -23.84
CA ALA A 139 14.98 0.54 -24.01
C ALA A 139 16.14 0.19 -24.95
N ARG A 140 16.73 -1.01 -24.79
CA ARG A 140 17.76 -1.51 -25.70
C ARG A 140 17.26 -1.68 -27.13
N ALA A 141 15.97 -1.99 -27.30
CA ALA A 141 15.30 -2.04 -28.60
C ALA A 141 14.88 -0.65 -29.13
N ARG A 142 15.04 0.42 -28.33
CA ARG A 142 14.60 1.80 -28.63
C ARG A 142 13.12 1.90 -28.97
N ASP A 143 12.31 1.07 -28.32
CA ASP A 143 10.86 1.04 -28.50
C ASP A 143 10.18 1.82 -27.36
N GLY A 144 9.93 3.11 -27.60
CA GLY A 144 9.32 3.99 -26.59
C GLY A 144 7.92 3.56 -26.14
N VAL A 145 7.13 2.95 -27.03
CA VAL A 145 5.79 2.46 -26.70
C VAL A 145 5.91 1.23 -25.77
N ALA A 146 6.83 0.31 -26.09
CA ALA A 146 7.09 -0.83 -25.23
C ALA A 146 7.69 -0.43 -23.88
N VAL A 147 8.59 0.56 -23.83
CA VAL A 147 9.12 1.11 -22.57
C VAL A 147 7.97 1.68 -21.74
N LEU A 148 7.11 2.52 -22.31
CA LEU A 148 5.97 3.09 -21.59
C LEU A 148 5.02 2.01 -21.07
N GLY A 149 4.71 1.00 -21.89
CA GLY A 149 3.89 -0.14 -21.49
C GLY A 149 4.51 -0.96 -20.35
N ALA A 150 5.81 -1.25 -20.43
CA ALA A 150 6.53 -1.95 -19.37
C ALA A 150 6.57 -1.13 -18.07
N THR A 151 6.81 0.18 -18.14
CA THR A 151 6.77 1.09 -16.99
C THR A 151 5.38 1.09 -16.34
N ALA A 152 4.31 1.16 -17.12
CA ALA A 152 2.94 1.08 -16.61
C ALA A 152 2.68 -0.27 -15.91
N ASN A 153 3.13 -1.39 -16.50
CA ASN A 153 3.00 -2.71 -15.90
C ASN A 153 3.79 -2.84 -14.59
N THR A 154 4.97 -2.23 -14.48
CA THR A 154 5.77 -2.19 -13.25
C THR A 154 5.08 -1.35 -12.17
N LEU A 155 4.51 -0.20 -12.52
CA LEU A 155 3.73 0.63 -11.59
C LEU A 155 2.47 -0.08 -11.06
N GLN A 156 1.85 -0.97 -11.83
CA GLN A 156 0.75 -1.82 -11.35
C GLN A 156 1.19 -2.75 -10.22
N ALA A 157 2.45 -3.22 -10.21
CA ALA A 157 2.96 -4.03 -9.10
C ALA A 157 3.11 -3.20 -7.82
N CYS A 158 3.48 -1.91 -7.93
CA CYS A 158 3.50 -0.98 -6.80
C CYS A 158 2.11 -0.84 -6.16
N THR A 159 1.09 -0.55 -6.97
CA THR A 159 -0.27 -0.36 -6.46
C THR A 159 -0.89 -1.66 -5.97
N GLY A 160 -0.63 -2.79 -6.65
CA GLY A 160 -1.06 -4.11 -6.20
C GLY A 160 -0.47 -4.50 -4.85
N CYS A 161 0.84 -4.28 -4.65
CA CYS A 161 1.51 -4.55 -3.38
C CYS A 161 0.97 -3.65 -2.26
N HIS A 162 0.84 -2.34 -2.51
CA HIS A 162 0.37 -1.40 -1.50
C HIS A 162 -1.11 -1.56 -1.15
N ALA A 163 -1.92 -2.15 -2.04
CA ALA A 163 -3.29 -2.52 -1.77
C ALA A 163 -3.41 -3.83 -0.97
N ALA A 164 -2.44 -4.74 -1.10
CA ALA A 164 -2.48 -6.06 -0.48
C ALA A 164 -1.71 -6.14 0.85
N TYR A 165 -0.61 -5.40 0.99
CA TYR A 165 0.34 -5.56 2.09
C TYR A 165 0.66 -4.23 2.79
N ARG A 166 1.02 -4.33 4.07
CA ARG A 166 1.64 -3.25 4.86
C ARG A 166 2.83 -3.78 5.63
N GLN A 167 3.81 -2.93 5.91
CA GLN A 167 4.86 -3.27 6.87
C GLN A 167 4.30 -3.29 8.29
N GLU A 168 4.61 -4.33 9.05
CA GLU A 168 4.42 -4.41 10.50
C GLU A 168 5.79 -4.54 11.15
N VAL A 169 6.19 -3.54 11.94
CA VAL A 169 7.49 -3.58 12.63
C VAL A 169 7.35 -4.39 13.90
N VAL A 170 8.11 -5.47 14.01
CA VAL A 170 8.08 -6.41 15.14
C VAL A 170 9.48 -6.59 15.73
N ASP A 171 9.56 -7.03 16.99
CA ASP A 171 10.83 -7.41 17.60
C ASP A 171 11.37 -8.75 17.04
N ALA A 172 12.62 -9.08 17.41
CA ALA A 172 13.29 -10.27 16.91
C ALA A 172 12.60 -11.57 17.35
N ALA A 173 12.05 -11.61 18.57
CA ALA A 173 11.36 -12.78 19.11
C ALA A 173 10.06 -13.06 18.34
N THR A 174 9.28 -12.02 18.08
CA THR A 174 8.04 -12.09 17.30
C THR A 174 8.33 -12.46 15.85
N TYR A 175 9.38 -11.88 15.24
CA TYR A 175 9.80 -12.24 13.89
C TYR A 175 10.16 -13.74 13.80
N GLN A 176 10.97 -14.25 14.73
CA GLN A 176 11.35 -15.66 14.75
C GLN A 176 10.14 -16.57 14.96
N ALA A 177 9.23 -16.21 15.86
CA ALA A 177 8.01 -16.98 16.11
C ALA A 177 7.10 -17.07 14.88
N ARG A 178 7.01 -15.98 14.08
CA ARG A 178 6.13 -15.92 12.90
C ARG A 178 6.75 -16.50 11.64
N THR A 179 8.08 -16.45 11.50
CA THR A 179 8.77 -16.84 10.26
C THR A 179 9.57 -18.14 10.38
N GLY A 180 9.82 -18.61 11.60
CA GLY A 180 10.77 -19.69 11.87
C GLY A 180 12.23 -19.31 11.60
N ARG A 181 12.53 -18.05 11.24
CA ARG A 181 13.87 -17.58 10.93
C ARG A 181 14.42 -16.77 12.10
N ALA A 182 15.58 -17.21 12.62
CA ALA A 182 16.37 -16.36 13.49
C ALA A 182 17.06 -15.28 12.63
N HIS A 183 16.94 -14.02 13.03
CA HIS A 183 17.73 -12.92 12.50
C HIS A 183 18.18 -12.09 13.71
N ASP A 184 19.48 -12.11 13.99
CA ASP A 184 20.10 -11.34 15.06
C ASP A 184 20.57 -9.98 14.49
N PRO A 185 19.89 -8.87 14.82
CA PRO A 185 20.30 -7.55 14.36
C PRO A 185 21.61 -7.08 15.01
N ALA A 186 22.03 -7.63 16.17
CA ALA A 186 23.25 -7.23 16.86
C ALA A 186 24.52 -7.80 16.21
N ALA A 187 24.43 -8.95 15.53
CA ALA A 187 25.55 -9.57 14.84
C ALA A 187 26.11 -8.72 13.67
N MET A 188 25.34 -7.74 13.16
CA MET A 188 25.73 -6.87 12.04
C MET A 188 26.33 -5.53 12.49
N HIS A 189 26.20 -5.15 13.76
CA HIS A 189 26.66 -3.85 14.29
C HIS A 189 27.86 -3.94 15.26
N GLY A 190 28.42 -5.13 15.48
CA GLY A 190 29.59 -5.36 16.34
C GLY A 190 30.95 -5.04 15.69
N GLY A 191 31.02 -4.01 14.85
CA GLY A 191 32.20 -3.66 14.07
C GLY A 191 32.38 -2.16 13.86
N HIS A 192 32.33 -1.39 14.95
CA HIS A 192 32.83 -0.01 15.00
C HIS A 192 33.80 0.13 16.17
#